data_AF-A0A1H8IK09-F1
#
_entry.id   AF-A0A1H8IK09-F1
#
_cell.length_a   1.000
_cell.length_b   1.000
_cell.length_c   1.000
_cell.angle_alpha   90.00
_cell.angle_beta   90.00
_cell.angle_gamma   90.00
#
_symmetry.space_group_name_H-M   'P 1'
#
loop_
_entity.id
_entity.type
_entity.pdbx_description
1 polymer ?
#
loop_
_entity_poly.entity_id
_entity_poly.type
_entity_poly.pdbx_seq_one_letter_code
_entity_poly.pdbx_strand_id
1 'polypeptide(L)'
;METEKGDLIQRSENYARLTLPYICAPESSASSEQDRGAVAIGPRVVNHLANKVVDTMFPKDRPFFTVALTPETRKKISEEVGTENEAAFAELVRTETANVEQAGMRKMGLTTYRPVAVEAVKHMIITGNTCIRRFDSGSRTAYGIRDYSVRRTIEGAITEVMLRDGKKFGNLDAAMQKMVLADQPALKEDSPVVLLTHYKLVGKRWRSAQAVNNIAVPGVRFYTPRNLPVLVLAWSLARGENYGRGLVEDNINSFHNIDVCSVALVEMIGVMADIKFLVDPGSGLDVEELNNSPRGSYHAGRRDDITTPESARRLEIGVLREIIMGWERELAQAFLLNSNSVRDAERITAEEIRFIANELESAFGGLYSRLATEWQQYEAEYVVYSMDFAKEVGGAVNDVFEILITTGLESLSRQGQLANVRAAIADLQMLEAVPEEVRSTINPMKFASFVFTNHAVKFVEFMFTQDEMKQNSEQAMQQQQQLAGIQADANVRQKAGEAAVAEES
;
A
#
# COMPACT_ATOMS: atom_id res chain seq x y z
N MET A 1 26.59 2.73 14.57
CA MET A 1 25.15 2.67 14.24
C MET A 1 24.56 4.07 14.28
N GLU A 2 24.44 4.73 15.43
CA GLU A 2 23.91 6.11 15.47
C GLU A 2 24.74 7.09 14.62
N THR A 3 26.07 6.99 14.70
CA THR A 3 27.01 7.79 13.88
C THR A 3 26.88 7.55 12.37
N GLU A 4 26.35 6.39 11.95
CA GLU A 4 26.17 6.06 10.53
C GLU A 4 24.95 6.78 9.94
N LYS A 5 24.08 7.37 10.77
CA LYS A 5 22.99 8.23 10.31
C LYS A 5 23.49 9.58 9.79
N GLY A 6 24.67 10.03 10.21
CA GLY A 6 25.23 11.32 9.79
C GLY A 6 24.26 12.48 10.00
N ASP A 7 23.97 13.22 8.92
CA ASP A 7 23.05 14.36 8.90
C ASP A 7 21.58 13.98 8.65
N LEU A 8 21.27 12.69 8.49
CA LEU A 8 19.94 12.22 8.08
C LEU A 8 18.85 12.68 9.06
N ILE A 9 19.14 12.74 10.35
CA ILE A 9 18.19 13.19 11.38
C ILE A 9 17.85 14.67 11.15
N GLN A 10 18.85 15.51 10.95
CA GLN A 10 18.66 16.95 10.73
C GLN A 10 17.94 17.22 9.39
N ARG A 11 18.27 16.45 8.35
CA ARG A 11 17.53 16.50 7.07
C ARG A 11 16.07 16.08 7.25
N SER A 12 15.82 15.02 8.01
CA SER A 12 14.47 14.53 8.33
C SER A 12 13.65 15.55 9.13
N GLU A 13 14.26 16.29 10.06
CA GLU A 13 13.62 17.41 10.77
C GLU A 13 13.14 18.47 9.78
N ASN A 14 13.99 18.87 8.83
CA ASN A 14 13.65 19.86 7.81
C ASN A 14 12.52 19.35 6.90
N TYR A 15 12.57 18.09 6.47
CA TYR A 15 11.52 17.50 5.64
C TYR A 15 10.18 17.42 6.38
N ALA A 16 10.20 17.07 7.67
CA ALA A 16 9.02 17.04 8.52
C ALA A 16 8.44 18.44 8.72
N ARG A 17 9.28 19.47 8.94
CA ARG A 17 8.86 20.88 9.05
C ARG A 17 8.07 21.37 7.83
N LEU A 18 8.48 20.96 6.63
CA LEU A 18 7.83 21.32 5.35
C LEU A 18 6.57 20.49 5.06
N THR A 19 6.29 19.45 5.86
CA THR A 19 5.17 18.52 5.66
C THR A 19 4.41 18.25 6.95
N LEU A 20 4.74 17.19 7.69
CA LEU A 20 4.13 16.78 8.94
C LEU A 20 5.19 16.84 10.06
N PRO A 21 5.27 17.93 10.83
CA PRO A 21 6.37 18.14 11.78
C PRO A 21 6.47 17.05 12.86
N TYR A 22 5.33 16.44 13.25
CA TYR A 22 5.30 15.41 14.30
C TYR A 22 6.01 14.12 13.93
N ILE A 23 6.25 13.87 12.64
CA ILE A 23 6.95 12.67 12.15
C ILE A 23 8.43 12.69 12.55
N CYS A 24 9.05 13.86 12.61
CA CYS A 24 10.44 14.01 13.04
C CYS A 24 10.66 15.37 13.71
N ALA A 25 10.02 15.58 14.85
CA ALA A 25 10.16 16.83 15.59
C ALA A 25 11.59 16.99 16.14
N PRO A 26 12.13 18.23 16.20
CA PRO A 26 13.35 18.53 16.94
C PRO A 26 13.22 18.14 18.42
N GLU A 27 14.32 17.68 19.04
CA GLU A 27 14.30 17.25 20.45
C GLU A 27 13.88 18.36 21.42
N SER A 28 14.13 19.63 21.07
CA SER A 28 13.77 20.79 21.88
C SER A 28 12.26 21.10 21.92
N SER A 29 11.45 20.51 21.03
CA SER A 29 10.02 20.87 20.85
C SER A 29 9.03 19.80 21.29
N ALA A 30 9.44 18.79 22.06
CA ALA A 30 8.58 17.65 22.41
C ALA A 30 7.30 18.01 23.19
N SER A 31 7.22 19.20 23.79
CA SER A 31 6.07 19.67 24.58
C SER A 31 5.52 21.03 24.14
N SER A 32 5.99 21.56 23.01
CA SER A 32 5.56 22.85 22.45
C SER A 32 4.87 22.66 21.10
N GLU A 33 4.16 23.68 20.65
CA GLU A 33 3.72 23.73 19.25
C GLU A 33 4.95 23.61 18.34
N GLN A 34 4.83 22.75 17.32
CA GLN A 34 5.92 22.46 16.41
C GLN A 34 5.97 23.53 15.31
N ASP A 35 7.17 24.00 15.00
CA ASP A 35 7.39 24.91 13.88
C ASP A 35 6.95 24.26 12.56
N ARG A 36 6.29 25.05 11.71
CA ARG A 36 5.73 24.61 10.43
C ARG A 36 6.23 25.53 9.32
N GLY A 37 6.65 24.94 8.22
CA GLY A 37 6.89 25.69 6.99
C GLY A 37 5.60 26.28 6.42
N ALA A 38 5.72 27.34 5.63
CA ALA A 38 4.66 27.99 4.88
C ALA A 38 4.26 27.18 3.62
N VAL A 39 4.22 25.85 3.72
CA VAL A 39 3.86 24.95 2.62
C VAL A 39 2.51 24.30 2.93
N ALA A 40 1.43 24.98 2.55
CA ALA A 40 0.06 24.53 2.86
C ALA A 40 -0.28 23.15 2.24
N ILE A 41 0.26 22.86 1.04
CA ILE A 41 -0.01 21.60 0.35
C ILE A 41 0.72 20.39 0.96
N GLY A 42 1.80 20.60 1.71
CA GLY A 42 2.71 19.55 2.19
C GLY A 42 2.02 18.44 3.00
N PRO A 43 1.25 18.75 4.06
CA PRO A 43 0.48 17.76 4.80
C PRO A 43 -0.50 16.98 3.90
N ARG A 44 -1.11 17.65 2.92
CA ARG A 44 -2.17 17.07 2.08
C ARG A 44 -1.60 16.00 1.15
N VAL A 45 -0.48 16.30 0.48
CA VAL A 45 0.16 15.35 -0.46
C VAL A 45 0.69 14.11 0.24
N VAL A 46 1.31 14.27 1.41
CA VAL A 46 1.84 13.13 2.20
C VAL A 46 0.71 12.27 2.74
N ASN A 47 -0.33 12.86 3.33
CA ASN A 47 -1.47 12.10 3.84
C ASN A 47 -2.22 11.36 2.72
N HIS A 48 -2.41 12.00 1.57
CA HIS A 48 -3.07 11.39 0.43
C HIS A 48 -2.30 10.16 -0.07
N LEU A 49 -1.01 10.32 -0.37
CA LEU A 49 -0.18 9.23 -0.87
C LEU A 49 -0.06 8.09 0.15
N ALA A 50 0.11 8.40 1.43
CA ALA A 50 0.21 7.39 2.48
C ALA A 50 -1.06 6.53 2.59
N ASN A 51 -2.25 7.15 2.57
CA ASN A 51 -3.50 6.42 2.56
C ASN A 51 -3.67 5.60 1.28
N LYS A 52 -3.34 6.17 0.11
CA LYS A 52 -3.42 5.48 -1.19
C LYS A 52 -2.56 4.20 -1.22
N VAL A 53 -1.32 4.26 -0.73
CA VAL A 53 -0.45 3.08 -0.59
C VAL A 53 -1.07 2.04 0.35
N VAL A 54 -1.47 2.44 1.56
CA VAL A 54 -2.04 1.50 2.54
C VAL A 54 -3.37 0.90 2.09
N ASP A 55 -4.23 1.66 1.41
CA ASP A 55 -5.49 1.16 0.88
C ASP A 55 -5.29 0.11 -0.20
N THR A 56 -4.25 0.28 -1.02
CA THR A 56 -3.84 -0.67 -2.06
C THR A 56 -3.24 -1.93 -1.44
N MET A 57 -2.36 -1.77 -0.45
CA MET A 57 -1.65 -2.89 0.18
C MET A 57 -2.51 -3.68 1.18
N PHE A 58 -3.32 -3.00 1.97
CA PHE A 58 -4.10 -3.59 3.05
C PHE A 58 -5.57 -3.20 2.89
N PRO A 59 -6.27 -3.73 1.87
CA PRO A 59 -7.69 -3.45 1.65
C PRO A 59 -8.53 -3.91 2.85
N LYS A 60 -9.60 -3.16 3.15
CA LYS A 60 -10.47 -3.44 4.32
C LYS A 60 -11.39 -4.64 4.08
N ASP A 61 -11.87 -4.80 2.86
CA ASP A 61 -12.98 -5.69 2.53
C ASP A 61 -12.53 -7.09 2.10
N ARG A 62 -11.22 -7.29 1.89
CA ARG A 62 -10.66 -8.56 1.39
C ARG A 62 -9.34 -8.92 2.07
N PRO A 63 -9.07 -10.22 2.28
CA PRO A 63 -7.74 -10.68 2.67
C PRO A 63 -6.68 -10.24 1.67
N PHE A 64 -5.53 -9.79 2.16
CA PHE A 64 -4.41 -9.37 1.31
C PHE A 64 -3.46 -10.52 0.94
N PHE A 65 -3.61 -11.67 1.60
CA PHE A 65 -2.88 -12.91 1.32
C PHE A 65 -3.84 -14.10 1.26
N THR A 66 -3.42 -15.14 0.59
CA THR A 66 -4.04 -16.47 0.55
C THR A 66 -2.97 -17.50 0.93
N VAL A 67 -3.40 -18.58 1.55
CA VAL A 67 -2.52 -19.72 1.82
C VAL A 67 -2.76 -20.71 0.67
N ALA A 68 -1.73 -21.40 0.22
CA ALA A 68 -1.85 -22.43 -0.81
C ALA A 68 -0.95 -23.62 -0.47
N LEU A 69 -1.25 -24.79 -1.00
CA LEU A 69 -0.34 -25.92 -0.91
C LEU A 69 0.88 -25.69 -1.80
N THR A 70 2.06 -26.02 -1.30
CA THR A 70 3.29 -25.98 -2.11
C THR A 70 3.16 -26.93 -3.32
N PRO A 71 3.83 -26.61 -4.46
CA PRO A 71 3.78 -27.46 -5.65
C PRO A 71 4.27 -28.90 -5.40
N GLU A 72 5.24 -29.08 -4.50
CA GLU A 72 5.78 -30.39 -4.15
C GLU A 72 4.78 -31.21 -3.35
N THR A 73 4.13 -30.60 -2.36
CA THR A 73 3.09 -31.28 -1.59
C THR A 73 1.88 -31.60 -2.46
N ARG A 74 1.49 -30.69 -3.37
CA ARG A 74 0.42 -30.96 -4.34
C ARG A 74 0.73 -32.17 -5.21
N LYS A 75 1.97 -32.31 -5.69
CA LYS A 75 2.39 -33.48 -6.49
C LYS A 75 2.35 -34.78 -5.68
N LYS A 76 2.91 -34.78 -4.46
CA LYS A 76 2.89 -35.96 -3.58
C LYS A 76 1.45 -36.40 -3.26
N ILE A 77 0.56 -35.44 -3.01
CA ILE A 77 -0.84 -35.71 -2.75
C ILE A 77 -1.54 -36.26 -4.00
N SER A 78 -1.28 -35.70 -5.18
CA SER A 78 -1.85 -36.23 -6.44
C SER A 78 -1.36 -37.65 -6.77
N GLU A 79 -0.14 -38.00 -6.32
CA GLU A 79 0.44 -39.34 -6.48
C GLU A 79 -0.13 -40.35 -5.45
N GLU A 80 -0.51 -39.91 -4.24
CA GLU A 80 -1.01 -40.78 -3.17
C GLU A 80 -2.53 -40.98 -3.15
N VAL A 81 -3.32 -39.99 -3.56
CA VAL A 81 -4.80 -39.99 -3.35
C VAL A 81 -5.58 -40.67 -4.47
N GLY A 82 -5.02 -40.79 -5.68
CA GLY A 82 -5.74 -41.32 -6.84
C GLY A 82 -6.92 -40.45 -7.28
N THR A 83 -7.30 -40.56 -8.55
CA THR A 83 -8.23 -39.65 -9.25
C THR A 83 -9.66 -39.61 -8.68
N GLU A 84 -10.07 -40.55 -7.84
CA GLU A 84 -11.45 -40.63 -7.31
C GLU A 84 -11.71 -39.75 -6.06
N ASN A 85 -10.67 -39.40 -5.28
CA ASN A 85 -10.82 -38.59 -4.06
C ASN A 85 -10.17 -37.19 -4.16
N GLU A 86 -9.60 -36.86 -5.32
CA GLU A 86 -8.89 -35.59 -5.55
C GLU A 86 -9.82 -34.37 -5.38
N ALA A 87 -11.08 -34.47 -5.80
CA ALA A 87 -12.06 -33.40 -5.66
C ALA A 87 -12.45 -33.14 -4.19
N ALA A 88 -12.77 -34.20 -3.43
CA ALA A 88 -13.13 -34.09 -2.01
C ALA A 88 -11.96 -33.61 -1.14
N PHE A 89 -10.74 -34.08 -1.46
CA PHE A 89 -9.53 -33.65 -0.77
C PHE A 89 -9.17 -32.20 -1.11
N ALA A 90 -9.30 -31.77 -2.37
CA ALA A 90 -9.08 -30.38 -2.77
C ALA A 90 -10.07 -29.42 -2.07
N GLU A 91 -11.32 -29.86 -1.87
CA GLU A 91 -12.33 -29.09 -1.15
C GLU A 91 -12.03 -28.99 0.37
N LEU A 92 -11.57 -30.08 0.99
CA LEU A 92 -11.11 -30.07 2.38
C LEU A 92 -9.92 -29.12 2.58
N VAL A 93 -8.91 -29.22 1.71
CA VAL A 93 -7.73 -28.34 1.74
C VAL A 93 -8.14 -26.89 1.58
N ARG A 94 -9.03 -26.57 0.63
CA ARG A 94 -9.52 -25.20 0.45
C ARG A 94 -10.23 -24.67 1.70
N THR A 95 -11.03 -25.51 2.35
CA THR A 95 -11.76 -25.14 3.57
C THR A 95 -10.79 -24.85 4.72
N GLU A 96 -9.82 -25.73 4.98
CA GLU A 96 -8.82 -25.52 6.03
C GLU A 96 -7.92 -24.32 5.76
N THR A 97 -7.51 -24.14 4.51
CA THR A 97 -6.71 -22.99 4.07
C THR A 97 -7.46 -21.68 4.26
N ALA A 98 -8.76 -21.63 3.91
CA ALA A 98 -9.60 -20.46 4.13
C ALA A 98 -9.80 -20.15 5.63
N ASN A 99 -9.89 -21.17 6.49
CA ASN A 99 -9.95 -20.99 7.94
C ASN A 99 -8.67 -20.32 8.47
N VAL A 100 -7.50 -20.75 8.01
CA VAL A 100 -6.20 -20.14 8.36
C VAL A 100 -6.14 -18.67 7.92
N GLU A 101 -6.58 -18.38 6.70
CA GLU A 101 -6.64 -17.01 6.19
C GLU A 101 -7.52 -16.14 7.08
N GLN A 102 -8.74 -16.58 7.41
CA GLN A 102 -9.64 -15.82 8.27
C GLN A 102 -9.09 -15.64 9.68
N ALA A 103 -8.53 -16.69 10.29
CA ALA A 103 -7.89 -16.63 11.59
C ALA A 103 -6.72 -15.62 11.58
N GLY A 104 -5.95 -15.55 10.49
CA GLY A 104 -4.84 -14.61 10.32
C GLY A 104 -5.28 -13.18 10.18
N MET A 105 -6.26 -12.94 9.32
CA MET A 105 -6.85 -11.62 9.18
C MET A 105 -7.45 -11.12 10.49
N ARG A 106 -8.09 -12.00 11.27
CA ARG A 106 -8.64 -11.67 12.59
C ARG A 106 -7.55 -11.36 13.61
N LYS A 107 -6.50 -12.19 13.68
CA LYS A 107 -5.35 -11.99 14.60
C LYS A 107 -4.57 -10.72 14.28
N MET A 108 -4.43 -10.41 12.99
CA MET A 108 -3.76 -9.19 12.55
C MET A 108 -4.54 -7.94 12.95
N GLY A 109 -5.88 -8.00 12.91
CA GLY A 109 -6.73 -6.87 13.25
C GLY A 109 -6.47 -5.68 12.35
N LEU A 110 -6.81 -5.79 11.06
CA LEU A 110 -6.53 -4.71 10.07
C LEU A 110 -7.01 -3.32 10.52
N THR A 111 -8.10 -3.25 11.28
CA THR A 111 -8.63 -1.99 11.84
C THR A 111 -7.62 -1.26 12.72
N THR A 112 -6.89 -1.99 13.57
CA THR A 112 -5.86 -1.40 14.46
C THR A 112 -4.51 -1.29 13.75
N TYR A 113 -4.24 -2.15 12.77
CA TYR A 113 -2.99 -2.12 12.02
C TYR A 113 -2.90 -0.96 11.02
N ARG A 114 -4.00 -0.64 10.33
CA ARG A 114 -4.01 0.37 9.26
C ARG A 114 -3.49 1.75 9.69
N PRO A 115 -3.90 2.33 10.84
CA PRO A 115 -3.33 3.58 11.32
C PRO A 115 -1.80 3.53 11.46
N VAL A 116 -1.26 2.42 12.00
CA VAL A 116 0.18 2.19 12.15
C VAL A 116 0.87 2.04 10.80
N ALA A 117 0.22 1.36 9.84
CA ALA A 117 0.72 1.25 8.48
C ALA A 117 0.77 2.62 7.78
N VAL A 118 -0.26 3.46 7.96
CA VAL A 118 -0.29 4.83 7.42
C VAL A 118 0.83 5.67 8.03
N GLU A 119 1.05 5.57 9.34
CA GLU A 119 2.17 6.22 10.02
C GLU A 119 3.53 5.74 9.48
N ALA A 120 3.71 4.44 9.30
CA ALA A 120 4.92 3.86 8.71
C ALA A 120 5.17 4.41 7.29
N VAL A 121 4.14 4.48 6.44
CA VAL A 121 4.28 5.06 5.09
C VAL A 121 4.57 6.55 5.14
N LYS A 122 3.99 7.32 6.08
CA LYS A 122 4.36 8.74 6.28
C LYS A 122 5.83 8.89 6.61
N HIS A 123 6.36 8.06 7.52
CA HIS A 123 7.79 8.04 7.82
C HIS A 123 8.63 7.70 6.59
N MET A 124 8.21 6.74 5.76
CA MET A 124 8.89 6.41 4.52
C MET A 124 8.87 7.56 3.51
N ILE A 125 7.73 8.21 3.31
CA ILE A 125 7.60 9.33 2.36
C ILE A 125 8.47 10.52 2.81
N ILE A 126 8.44 10.87 4.10
CA ILE A 126 9.13 12.05 4.63
C ILE A 126 10.61 11.79 4.88
N THR A 127 10.94 10.73 5.64
CA THR A 127 12.30 10.46 6.12
C THR A 127 13.02 9.35 5.35
N GLY A 128 12.33 8.72 4.39
CA GLY A 128 12.85 7.59 3.61
C GLY A 128 12.83 6.25 4.32
N ASN A 129 12.51 6.22 5.62
CA ASN A 129 12.87 5.13 6.51
C ASN A 129 11.81 4.92 7.59
N THR A 130 11.45 3.67 7.84
CA THR A 130 10.64 3.31 9.02
C THR A 130 10.99 1.90 9.49
N CYS A 131 10.71 1.62 10.75
CA CYS A 131 10.84 0.28 11.30
C CYS A 131 9.55 -0.10 12.02
N ILE A 132 8.92 -1.20 11.63
CA ILE A 132 7.74 -1.74 12.28
C ILE A 132 8.17 -2.81 13.27
N ARG A 133 7.80 -2.64 14.53
CA ARG A 133 7.90 -3.69 15.54
C ARG A 133 6.57 -4.40 15.68
N ARG A 134 6.63 -5.72 15.67
CA ARG A 134 5.51 -6.63 15.87
C ARG A 134 5.56 -7.18 17.28
N PHE A 135 4.43 -7.16 17.97
CA PHE A 135 4.30 -7.71 19.31
C PHE A 135 3.50 -9.01 19.28
N ASP A 136 3.76 -9.89 20.25
CA ASP A 136 3.07 -11.17 20.38
C ASP A 136 1.55 -11.00 20.62
N SER A 137 1.13 -9.83 21.15
CA SER A 137 -0.28 -9.43 21.30
C SER A 137 -1.02 -9.21 19.98
N GLY A 138 -0.31 -9.16 18.85
CA GLY A 138 -0.86 -8.73 17.55
C GLY A 138 -0.83 -7.22 17.34
N SER A 139 -0.41 -6.43 18.32
CA SER A 139 -0.19 -4.99 18.12
C SER A 139 1.08 -4.75 17.29
N ARG A 140 1.09 -3.65 16.52
CA ARG A 140 2.29 -3.17 15.82
C ARG A 140 2.55 -1.73 16.21
N THR A 141 3.81 -1.33 16.13
CA THR A 141 4.24 0.05 16.34
C THR A 141 5.26 0.43 15.28
N ALA A 142 5.09 1.61 14.69
CA ALA A 142 6.05 2.20 13.76
C ALA A 142 7.09 3.02 14.55
N TYR A 143 8.35 2.89 14.17
CA TYR A 143 9.48 3.62 14.70
C TYR A 143 9.99 4.56 13.62
N GLY A 144 10.18 5.82 14.00
CA GLY A 144 10.84 6.82 13.17
C GLY A 144 12.37 6.70 13.24
N ILE A 145 13.06 7.41 12.35
CA ILE A 145 14.53 7.34 12.19
C ILE A 145 15.34 7.63 13.48
N ARG A 146 14.75 8.32 14.46
CA ARG A 146 15.39 8.58 15.77
C ARG A 146 15.42 7.35 16.66
N ASP A 147 14.36 6.54 16.62
CA ASP A 147 14.09 5.50 17.60
C ASP A 147 14.58 4.13 17.14
N TYR A 148 15.25 4.05 15.99
CA TYR A 148 15.96 2.85 15.58
C TYR A 148 17.21 3.12 14.76
N SER A 149 18.09 2.12 14.72
CA SER A 149 19.29 2.09 13.89
C SER A 149 19.39 0.75 13.19
N VAL A 150 19.89 0.72 11.95
CA VAL A 150 19.97 -0.49 11.12
C VAL A 150 21.30 -0.57 10.38
N ARG A 151 21.77 -1.79 10.14
CA ARG A 151 22.85 -2.11 9.20
C ARG A 151 22.37 -3.12 8.16
N ARG A 152 22.82 -2.92 6.94
CA ARG A 152 22.50 -3.74 5.78
C ARG A 152 23.76 -4.27 5.11
N THR A 153 23.60 -5.35 4.36
CA THR A 153 24.61 -5.81 3.40
C THR A 153 24.61 -4.93 2.16
N ILE A 154 25.59 -5.14 1.26
CA ILE A 154 25.65 -4.46 -0.05
C ILE A 154 24.39 -4.73 -0.90
N GLU A 155 23.76 -5.90 -0.70
CA GLU A 155 22.52 -6.32 -1.36
C GLU A 155 21.26 -5.70 -0.73
N GLY A 156 21.40 -4.97 0.39
CA GLY A 156 20.29 -4.34 1.10
C GLY A 156 19.63 -5.22 2.17
N ALA A 157 20.06 -6.48 2.33
CA ALA A 157 19.54 -7.37 3.36
C ALA A 157 19.95 -6.90 4.76
N ILE A 158 19.02 -6.91 5.71
CA ILE A 158 19.28 -6.48 7.10
C ILE A 158 20.22 -7.45 7.82
N THR A 159 21.18 -6.92 8.58
CA THR A 159 22.11 -7.71 9.39
C THR A 159 22.00 -7.43 10.89
N GLU A 160 21.71 -6.17 11.24
CA GLU A 160 21.68 -5.70 12.63
C GLU A 160 20.65 -4.59 12.75
N VAL A 161 19.78 -4.65 13.76
CA VAL A 161 18.77 -3.63 14.05
C VAL A 161 18.78 -3.35 15.55
N MET A 162 18.75 -2.08 15.91
CA MET A 162 18.67 -1.63 17.30
C MET A 162 17.47 -0.71 17.44
N LEU A 163 16.56 -1.04 18.36
CA LEU A 163 15.41 -0.20 18.72
C LEU A 163 15.70 0.53 20.03
N ARG A 164 15.22 1.76 20.13
CA ARG A 164 15.35 2.64 21.29
C ARG A 164 13.95 3.02 21.76
N ASP A 165 13.55 2.52 22.92
CA ASP A 165 12.28 2.87 23.58
C ASP A 165 12.55 3.78 24.78
N GLY A 166 12.07 5.03 24.72
CA GLY A 166 12.05 5.90 25.89
C GLY A 166 10.90 5.53 26.82
N LYS A 167 11.19 5.16 28.07
CA LYS A 167 10.19 4.81 29.09
C LYS A 167 10.45 5.56 30.39
N LYS A 168 9.43 5.65 31.24
CA LYS A 168 9.62 6.00 32.65
C LYS A 168 10.01 4.75 33.42
N PHE A 169 10.84 4.90 34.45
CA PHE A 169 11.32 3.79 35.27
C PHE A 169 10.19 2.94 35.86
N GLY A 170 9.13 3.58 36.36
CA GLY A 170 7.96 2.88 36.92
C GLY A 170 7.17 2.03 35.92
N ASN A 171 7.34 2.25 34.61
CA ASN A 171 6.66 1.49 33.55
C ASN A 171 7.45 0.27 33.06
N LEU A 172 8.63 0.00 33.64
CA LEU A 172 9.39 -1.21 33.36
C LEU A 172 8.82 -2.40 34.14
N ASP A 173 9.05 -3.61 33.64
CA ASP A 173 8.69 -4.84 34.35
C ASP A 173 9.41 -4.92 35.69
N ALA A 174 8.76 -5.45 36.72
CA ALA A 174 9.30 -5.52 38.09
C ALA A 174 10.68 -6.22 38.17
N ALA A 175 10.95 -7.18 37.28
CA ALA A 175 12.26 -7.82 37.16
C ALA A 175 13.34 -6.85 36.66
N MET A 176 13.04 -6.06 35.63
CA MET A 176 13.95 -5.03 35.10
C MET A 176 14.14 -3.91 36.11
N GLN A 177 13.09 -3.49 36.82
CA GLN A 177 13.19 -2.46 37.86
C GLN A 177 14.18 -2.84 38.97
N LYS A 178 14.08 -4.07 39.49
CA LYS A 178 15.01 -4.57 40.53
C LYS A 178 16.45 -4.57 40.05
N MET A 179 16.69 -4.92 38.79
CA MET A 179 18.04 -4.92 38.22
C MET A 179 18.62 -3.51 38.09
N VAL A 180 17.83 -2.55 37.61
CA VAL A 180 18.27 -1.17 37.47
C VAL A 180 18.50 -0.54 38.84
N LEU A 181 17.66 -0.83 39.85
CA LEU A 181 17.86 -0.35 41.23
C LEU A 181 19.10 -0.95 41.91
N ALA A 182 19.54 -2.14 41.52
CA ALA A 182 20.74 -2.76 42.07
C ALA A 182 22.03 -2.00 41.67
N ASP A 183 22.04 -1.39 40.47
CA ASP A 183 23.16 -0.60 39.97
C ASP A 183 22.96 0.91 40.25
N GLN A 184 21.71 1.38 40.20
CA GLN A 184 21.30 2.78 40.37
C GLN A 184 20.22 2.91 41.45
N PRO A 185 20.59 2.85 42.75
CA PRO A 185 19.63 2.79 43.86
C PRO A 185 18.83 4.08 44.08
N ALA A 186 19.23 5.20 43.45
CA ALA A 186 18.59 6.51 43.60
C ALA A 186 17.57 6.84 42.49
N LEU A 187 17.24 5.90 41.59
CA LEU A 187 16.30 6.15 40.51
C LEU A 187 14.85 6.29 41.03
N LYS A 188 14.20 7.41 40.71
CA LYS A 188 12.78 7.63 41.01
C LYS A 188 11.90 7.02 39.92
N GLU A 189 10.64 6.70 40.24
CA GLU A 189 9.66 6.13 39.29
C GLU A 189 9.47 6.97 38.02
N ASP A 190 9.52 8.30 38.14
CA ASP A 190 9.36 9.23 37.02
C ASP A 190 10.63 9.45 36.19
N SER A 191 11.76 8.83 36.56
CA SER A 191 13.03 9.04 35.87
C SER A 191 12.97 8.45 34.45
N PRO A 192 13.42 9.17 33.41
CA PRO A 192 13.49 8.64 32.07
C PRO A 192 14.57 7.56 31.98
N VAL A 193 14.22 6.42 31.39
CA VAL A 193 15.09 5.29 31.12
C VAL A 193 14.95 4.86 29.67
N VAL A 194 16.04 4.39 29.08
CA VAL A 194 16.05 3.96 27.68
C VAL A 194 16.18 2.44 27.63
N LEU A 195 15.17 1.78 27.05
CA LEU A 195 15.24 0.36 26.74
C LEU A 195 15.77 0.20 25.31
N LEU A 196 16.94 -0.44 25.20
CA LEU A 196 17.55 -0.82 23.94
C LEU A 196 17.21 -2.28 23.64
N THR A 197 16.66 -2.54 22.47
CA THR A 197 16.46 -3.91 21.97
C THR A 197 17.31 -4.12 20.74
N HIS A 198 18.25 -5.07 20.80
CA HIS A 198 19.22 -5.33 19.75
C HIS A 198 18.94 -6.68 19.09
N TYR A 199 18.75 -6.67 17.77
CA TYR A 199 18.60 -7.84 16.91
C TYR A 199 19.81 -7.96 16.00
N LYS A 200 20.49 -9.10 16.03
CA LYS A 200 21.67 -9.35 15.20
C LYS A 200 21.62 -10.70 14.53
N LEU A 201 21.90 -10.75 13.23
CA LEU A 201 22.05 -12.00 12.50
C LEU A 201 23.34 -12.71 12.92
N VAL A 202 23.22 -13.91 13.46
CA VAL A 202 24.34 -14.77 13.87
C VAL A 202 24.18 -16.12 13.18
N GLY A 203 24.96 -16.36 12.13
CA GLY A 203 24.81 -17.52 11.26
C GLY A 203 23.49 -17.45 10.49
N LYS A 204 22.55 -18.37 10.75
CA LYS A 204 21.22 -18.44 10.10
C LYS A 204 20.07 -17.97 10.99
N ARG A 205 20.35 -17.52 12.22
CA ARG A 205 19.32 -17.11 13.19
C ARG A 205 19.61 -15.70 13.69
N TRP A 206 18.53 -15.00 14.04
CA TRP A 206 18.57 -13.68 14.64
C TRP A 206 18.63 -13.80 16.16
N ARG A 207 19.63 -13.19 16.77
CA ARG A 207 19.79 -13.11 18.22
C ARG A 207 19.21 -11.79 18.72
N SER A 208 18.28 -11.85 19.66
CA SER A 208 17.74 -10.67 20.35
C SER A 208 18.30 -10.57 21.77
N ALA A 209 18.76 -9.38 22.13
CA ALA A 209 19.19 -9.02 23.47
C ALA A 209 18.63 -7.65 23.86
N GLN A 210 18.34 -7.47 25.14
CA GLN A 210 17.82 -6.20 25.67
C GLN A 210 18.78 -5.62 26.70
N ALA A 211 18.82 -4.30 26.77
CA ALA A 211 19.53 -3.56 27.81
C ALA A 211 18.69 -2.36 28.24
N VAL A 212 18.66 -2.06 29.53
CA VAL A 212 18.08 -0.81 30.05
C VAL A 212 19.24 0.09 30.44
N ASN A 213 19.34 1.24 29.78
CA ASN A 213 20.52 2.10 29.83
C ASN A 213 21.79 1.30 29.46
N ASN A 214 22.64 0.99 30.44
CA ASN A 214 23.88 0.20 30.27
C ASN A 214 23.80 -1.19 30.91
N ILE A 215 22.64 -1.61 31.41
CA ILE A 215 22.47 -2.86 32.15
C ILE A 215 21.82 -3.88 31.23
N ALA A 216 22.55 -4.95 30.92
CA ALA A 216 22.05 -6.02 30.08
C ALA A 216 20.96 -6.81 30.81
N VAL A 217 19.81 -6.98 30.15
CA VAL A 217 18.72 -7.81 30.66
C VAL A 217 19.02 -9.28 30.31
N PRO A 218 18.99 -10.21 31.28
CA PRO A 218 19.19 -11.63 31.02
C PRO A 218 18.01 -12.19 30.23
N GLY A 219 18.32 -12.97 29.21
CA GLY A 219 17.32 -13.58 28.31
C GLY A 219 17.63 -13.25 26.86
N VAL A 220 18.34 -14.17 26.21
CA VAL A 220 18.59 -14.09 24.76
C VAL A 220 17.50 -14.89 24.06
N ARG A 221 16.82 -14.27 23.10
CA ARG A 221 15.85 -14.95 22.23
C ARG A 221 16.44 -15.17 20.85
N PHE A 222 16.06 -16.28 20.22
CA PHE A 222 16.45 -16.59 18.85
C PHE A 222 15.24 -16.59 17.93
N TYR A 223 15.40 -15.96 16.78
CA TYR A 223 14.37 -15.82 15.76
C TYR A 223 14.90 -16.38 14.42
N THR A 224 14.01 -16.92 13.60
CA THR A 224 14.22 -17.17 12.18
C THR A 224 13.84 -15.90 11.39
N PRO A 225 14.23 -15.78 10.12
CA PRO A 225 13.79 -14.66 9.28
C PRO A 225 12.26 -14.49 9.23
N ARG A 226 11.50 -15.59 9.22
CA ARG A 226 10.03 -15.59 9.14
C ARG A 226 9.33 -15.07 10.40
N ASN A 227 9.93 -15.28 11.59
CA ASN A 227 9.33 -14.88 12.87
C ASN A 227 10.03 -13.68 13.52
N LEU A 228 10.86 -12.96 12.77
CA LEU A 228 11.54 -11.77 13.26
C LEU A 228 10.47 -10.70 13.61
N PRO A 229 10.45 -10.18 14.84
CA PRO A 229 9.44 -9.22 15.29
C PRO A 229 9.73 -7.79 14.81
N VAL A 230 10.67 -7.63 13.88
CA VAL A 230 11.13 -6.34 13.38
C VAL A 230 11.15 -6.38 11.87
N LEU A 231 10.55 -5.37 11.26
CA LEU A 231 10.52 -5.17 9.82
C LEU A 231 11.04 -3.76 9.51
N VAL A 232 12.16 -3.66 8.81
CA VAL A 232 12.73 -2.38 8.41
C VAL A 232 12.37 -2.08 6.97
N LEU A 233 11.67 -0.98 6.75
CA LEU A 233 11.23 -0.53 5.43
C LEU A 233 11.96 0.75 5.04
N ALA A 234 12.20 0.90 3.75
CA ALA A 234 12.78 2.09 3.15
C ALA A 234 11.96 2.49 1.93
N TRP A 235 11.93 3.78 1.57
CA TRP A 235 11.22 4.27 0.38
C TRP A 235 12.04 4.04 -0.89
N SER A 236 13.25 4.60 -0.95
CA SER A 236 14.23 4.31 -1.99
C SER A 236 15.57 3.97 -1.34
N LEU A 237 16.09 2.76 -1.56
CA LEU A 237 17.34 2.30 -0.96
C LEU A 237 18.44 2.26 -2.03
N ALA A 238 19.48 3.08 -1.86
CA ALA A 238 20.65 3.02 -2.72
C ALA A 238 21.56 1.85 -2.35
N ARG A 239 22.31 1.34 -3.33
CA ARG A 239 23.19 0.19 -3.16
C ARG A 239 24.26 0.47 -2.10
N GLY A 240 24.39 -0.42 -1.12
CA GLY A 240 25.39 -0.33 -0.06
C GLY A 240 25.09 0.70 1.04
N GLU A 241 23.94 1.37 0.99
CA GLU A 241 23.53 2.28 2.05
C GLU A 241 22.72 1.54 3.14
N ASN A 242 22.89 2.01 4.38
CA ASN A 242 22.12 1.51 5.52
C ASN A 242 20.73 2.15 5.63
N TYR A 243 20.49 3.28 4.99
CA TYR A 243 19.24 4.05 5.11
C TYR A 243 18.79 4.52 3.72
N GLY A 244 17.47 4.51 3.49
CA GLY A 244 16.88 4.99 2.25
C GLY A 244 16.69 6.50 2.22
N ARG A 245 16.20 7.01 1.08
CA ARG A 245 15.75 8.39 0.85
C ARG A 245 14.24 8.41 0.62
N GLY A 246 13.59 9.47 1.10
CA GLY A 246 12.15 9.66 1.00
C GLY A 246 11.75 10.49 -0.21
N LEU A 247 10.49 10.40 -0.63
CA LEU A 247 9.96 11.18 -1.75
C LEU A 247 10.03 12.69 -1.52
N VAL A 248 9.98 13.14 -0.26
CA VAL A 248 10.15 14.55 0.09
C VAL A 248 11.56 15.04 -0.22
N GLU A 249 12.59 14.18 -0.04
CA GLU A 249 13.96 14.51 -0.41
C GLU A 249 14.11 14.67 -1.92
N ASP A 250 13.49 13.78 -2.71
CA ASP A 250 13.54 13.85 -4.18
C ASP A 250 12.92 15.17 -4.72
N ASN A 251 11.94 15.73 -4.00
CA ASN A 251 11.22 16.95 -4.37
C ASN A 251 11.56 18.16 -3.47
N ILE A 252 12.69 18.12 -2.75
CA ILE A 252 13.01 19.10 -1.71
C ILE A 252 13.08 20.53 -2.24
N ASN A 253 13.54 20.71 -3.49
CA ASN A 253 13.67 22.02 -4.11
C ASN A 253 12.30 22.72 -4.23
N SER A 254 11.27 21.99 -4.68
CA SER A 254 9.92 22.55 -4.81
C SER A 254 9.32 22.86 -3.44
N PHE A 255 9.50 21.99 -2.44
CA PHE A 255 9.09 22.27 -1.06
C PHE A 255 9.77 23.53 -0.50
N HIS A 256 11.09 23.63 -0.65
CA HIS A 256 11.87 24.76 -0.16
C HIS A 256 11.48 26.08 -0.84
N ASN A 257 11.33 26.06 -2.17
CA ASN A 257 10.94 27.24 -2.94
C ASN A 257 9.53 27.73 -2.54
N ILE A 258 8.57 26.81 -2.34
CA ILE A 258 7.24 27.18 -1.85
C ILE A 258 7.33 27.80 -0.45
N ASP A 259 8.12 27.22 0.46
CA ASP A 259 8.28 27.74 1.84
C ASP A 259 8.77 29.19 1.81
N VAL A 260 9.91 29.42 1.15
CA VAL A 260 10.56 30.74 1.08
C VAL A 260 9.68 31.76 0.37
N CYS A 261 9.12 31.41 -0.79
CA CYS A 261 8.28 32.33 -1.56
C CYS A 261 6.94 32.62 -0.87
N SER A 262 6.37 31.66 -0.15
CA SER A 262 5.10 31.87 0.57
C SER A 262 5.29 32.77 1.78
N VAL A 263 6.39 32.63 2.53
CA VAL A 263 6.74 33.57 3.60
C VAL A 263 6.89 34.98 3.02
N ALA A 264 7.68 35.15 1.96
CA ALA A 264 7.87 36.44 1.32
C ALA A 264 6.55 37.05 0.80
N LEU A 265 5.66 36.23 0.24
CA LEU A 265 4.34 36.66 -0.23
C LEU A 265 3.48 37.19 0.94
N VAL A 266 3.45 36.49 2.07
CA VAL A 266 2.70 36.92 3.26
C VAL A 266 3.28 38.23 3.81
N GLU A 267 4.60 38.37 3.86
CA GLU A 267 5.26 39.62 4.28
C GLU A 267 4.93 40.79 3.34
N MET A 268 4.97 40.58 2.03
CA MET A 268 4.59 41.60 1.04
C MET A 268 3.13 42.03 1.20
N ILE A 269 2.23 41.08 1.43
CA ILE A 269 0.81 41.37 1.70
C ILE A 269 0.67 42.15 3.02
N GLY A 270 1.41 41.78 4.06
CA GLY A 270 1.43 42.50 5.33
C GLY A 270 1.82 43.96 5.17
N VAL A 271 2.89 44.25 4.40
CA VAL A 271 3.33 45.62 4.10
C VAL A 271 2.27 46.39 3.31
N MET A 272 1.57 45.74 2.36
CA MET A 272 0.51 46.40 1.59
C MET A 272 -0.78 46.60 2.37
N ALA A 273 -1.08 45.73 3.33
CA ALA A 273 -2.24 45.85 4.20
C ALA A 273 -2.06 46.97 5.23
N ASP A 274 -0.81 47.28 5.61
CA ASP A 274 -0.47 48.39 6.49
C ASP A 274 -0.48 49.73 5.73
N ILE A 275 -1.68 50.26 5.48
CA ILE A 275 -1.88 51.53 4.78
C ILE A 275 -1.37 52.68 5.67
N LYS A 276 -0.29 53.33 5.25
CA LYS A 276 0.17 54.59 5.84
C LYS A 276 -0.45 55.76 5.10
N PHE A 277 -1.04 56.69 5.84
CA PHE A 277 -1.51 57.97 5.31
C PHE A 277 -0.42 59.02 5.49
N LEU A 278 -0.06 59.70 4.39
CA LEU A 278 0.85 60.83 4.38
C LEU A 278 0.03 62.10 4.44
N VAL A 279 0.32 62.95 5.42
CA VAL A 279 -0.35 64.24 5.60
C VAL A 279 0.63 65.34 5.25
N ASP A 280 0.22 66.29 4.41
CA ASP A 280 1.03 67.47 4.12
C ASP A 280 1.19 68.31 5.39
N PRO A 281 2.43 68.58 5.87
CA PRO A 281 2.65 69.40 7.05
C PRO A 281 2.14 70.84 6.90
N GLY A 282 1.91 71.33 5.67
CA GLY A 282 1.31 72.63 5.40
C GLY A 282 -0.22 72.65 5.38
N SER A 283 -0.89 71.50 5.52
CA SER A 283 -2.35 71.42 5.52
C SER A 283 -2.93 71.96 6.83
N GLY A 284 -4.07 72.65 6.73
CA GLY A 284 -4.87 73.08 7.88
C GLY A 284 -5.82 72.00 8.41
N LEU A 285 -5.71 70.77 7.91
CA LEU A 285 -6.59 69.65 8.25
C LEU A 285 -6.21 69.06 9.61
N ASP A 286 -7.18 68.96 10.52
CA ASP A 286 -7.00 68.31 11.81
C ASP A 286 -7.16 66.79 11.67
N VAL A 287 -6.04 66.08 11.75
CA VAL A 287 -5.97 64.62 11.60
C VAL A 287 -6.66 63.91 12.78
N GLU A 288 -6.63 64.50 13.98
CA GLU A 288 -7.26 63.91 15.16
C GLU A 288 -8.78 64.04 15.08
N GLU A 289 -9.28 65.19 14.61
CA GLU A 289 -10.70 65.38 14.35
C GLU A 289 -11.21 64.43 13.25
N LEU A 290 -10.45 64.27 12.16
CA LEU A 290 -10.81 63.39 11.06
C LEU A 290 -10.86 61.90 11.48
N ASN A 291 -9.92 61.44 12.30
CA ASN A 291 -9.90 60.06 12.79
C ASN A 291 -11.06 59.76 13.76
N ASN A 292 -11.51 60.76 14.51
CA ASN A 292 -12.59 60.62 15.50
C ASN A 292 -13.99 60.93 14.93
N SER A 293 -14.09 61.37 13.68
CA SER A 293 -15.35 61.84 13.12
C SER A 293 -16.29 60.69 12.72
N PRO A 294 -17.62 60.86 12.84
CA PRO A 294 -18.59 59.85 12.42
C PRO A 294 -18.61 59.69 10.91
N ARG A 295 -19.00 58.49 10.43
CA ARG A 295 -19.10 58.18 8.99
C ARG A 295 -20.03 59.17 8.28
N GLY A 296 -19.56 59.78 7.20
CA GLY A 296 -20.33 60.75 6.41
C GLY A 296 -20.29 62.19 6.93
N SER A 297 -19.38 62.51 7.86
CA SER A 297 -19.10 63.89 8.29
C SER A 297 -18.38 64.70 7.20
N TYR A 298 -18.56 66.02 7.24
CA TYR A 298 -17.92 66.97 6.34
C TYR A 298 -16.73 67.64 7.03
N HIS A 299 -15.62 67.76 6.31
CA HIS A 299 -14.38 68.37 6.79
C HIS A 299 -13.85 69.36 5.75
N ALA A 300 -13.19 70.43 6.20
CA ALA A 300 -12.56 71.40 5.32
C ALA A 300 -11.13 70.96 4.98
N GLY A 301 -10.83 70.76 3.70
CA GLY A 301 -9.50 70.35 3.24
C GLY A 301 -9.44 70.18 1.73
N ARG A 302 -8.24 69.97 1.19
CA ARG A 302 -8.02 69.63 -0.21
C ARG A 302 -7.79 68.12 -0.35
N ARG A 303 -8.02 67.59 -1.55
CA ARG A 303 -7.83 66.15 -1.84
C ARG A 303 -6.38 65.71 -1.59
N ASP A 304 -5.42 66.55 -1.92
CA ASP A 304 -4.00 66.22 -1.88
C ASP A 304 -3.38 66.38 -0.48
N ASP A 305 -4.16 66.88 0.50
CA ASP A 305 -3.69 67.07 1.88
C ASP A 305 -3.43 65.74 2.60
N ILE A 306 -4.14 64.69 2.20
CA ILE A 306 -3.92 63.30 2.65
C ILE A 306 -3.73 62.42 1.42
N THR A 307 -2.56 61.81 1.32
CA THR A 307 -2.26 60.85 0.26
C THR A 307 -1.88 59.50 0.85
N THR A 308 -2.04 58.44 0.09
CA THR A 308 -1.50 57.12 0.43
C THR A 308 -0.36 56.80 -0.54
N PRO A 309 0.73 56.16 -0.08
CA PRO A 309 1.74 55.65 -0.97
C PRO A 309 1.12 54.68 -1.98
N GLU A 310 1.30 54.94 -3.28
CA GLU A 310 0.90 53.98 -4.30
C GLU A 310 1.83 52.76 -4.23
N SER A 311 1.28 51.60 -3.90
CA SER A 311 2.03 50.34 -4.01
C SER A 311 2.04 49.87 -5.46
N ALA A 312 3.16 50.10 -6.14
CA ALA A 312 3.40 49.66 -7.51
C ALA A 312 3.59 48.13 -7.65
N ARG A 313 3.58 47.37 -6.54
CA ARG A 313 4.01 45.95 -6.51
C ARG A 313 2.90 44.91 -6.75
N ARG A 314 1.73 45.33 -7.25
CA ARG A 314 0.60 44.41 -7.48
C ARG A 314 0.89 43.35 -8.53
N LEU A 315 1.69 43.68 -9.55
CA LEU A 315 2.05 42.77 -10.64
C LEU A 315 2.94 41.63 -10.11
N GLU A 316 3.95 41.97 -9.32
CA GLU A 316 4.94 41.05 -8.78
C GLU A 316 4.30 40.05 -7.81
N ILE A 317 3.34 40.49 -6.99
CA ILE A 317 2.54 39.59 -6.15
C ILE A 317 1.75 38.59 -7.00
N GLY A 318 1.18 39.05 -8.12
CA GLY A 318 0.48 38.18 -9.07
C GLY A 318 1.40 37.10 -9.64
N VAL A 319 2.57 37.50 -10.15
CA VAL A 319 3.58 36.57 -10.71
C VAL A 319 4.08 35.59 -9.65
N LEU A 320 4.39 36.05 -8.43
CA LEU A 320 4.87 35.19 -7.35
C LEU A 320 3.83 34.13 -6.98
N ARG A 321 2.56 34.52 -6.87
CA ARG A 321 1.45 33.60 -6.62
C ARG A 321 1.32 32.56 -7.73
N GLU A 322 1.44 32.95 -9.00
CA GLU A 322 1.37 32.02 -10.13
C GLU A 322 2.50 31.00 -10.12
N ILE A 323 3.73 31.43 -9.79
CA ILE A 323 4.89 30.54 -9.67
C ILE A 323 4.68 29.54 -8.51
N ILE A 324 4.22 30.00 -7.34
CA ILE A 324 3.91 29.12 -6.20
C ILE A 324 2.87 28.07 -6.60
N MET A 325 1.78 28.50 -7.24
CA MET A 325 0.74 27.57 -7.76
C MET A 325 1.28 26.61 -8.84
N GLY A 326 2.34 26.99 -9.56
CA GLY A 326 3.08 26.11 -10.47
C GLY A 326 3.76 24.96 -9.71
N TRP A 327 4.56 25.28 -8.71
CA TRP A 327 5.26 24.27 -7.88
C TRP A 327 4.30 23.41 -7.06
N GLU A 328 3.20 23.98 -6.54
CA GLU A 328 2.18 23.19 -5.84
C GLU A 328 1.53 22.16 -6.77
N ARG A 329 1.30 22.49 -8.06
CA ARG A 329 0.77 21.52 -9.04
C ARG A 329 1.77 20.42 -9.37
N GLU A 330 3.05 20.76 -9.48
CA GLU A 330 4.14 19.80 -9.68
C GLU A 330 4.21 18.80 -8.50
N LEU A 331 4.19 19.30 -7.26
CA LEU A 331 4.11 18.46 -6.06
C LEU A 331 2.84 17.61 -6.03
N ALA A 332 1.68 18.18 -6.38
CA ALA A 332 0.43 17.44 -6.45
C ALA A 332 0.52 16.27 -7.45
N GLN A 333 1.21 16.45 -8.58
CA GLN A 333 1.43 15.39 -9.55
C GLN A 333 2.41 14.33 -9.03
N ALA A 334 3.55 14.74 -8.46
CA ALA A 334 4.57 13.84 -7.93
C ALA A 334 4.05 12.93 -6.81
N PHE A 335 3.06 13.41 -6.03
CA PHE A 335 2.43 12.66 -4.94
C PHE A 335 1.06 12.06 -5.33
N LEU A 336 0.74 12.04 -6.62
CA LEU A 336 -0.49 11.46 -7.19
C LEU A 336 -1.79 12.05 -6.63
N LEU A 337 -1.78 13.31 -6.18
CA LEU A 337 -2.95 13.99 -5.60
C LEU A 337 -4.04 14.29 -6.64
N ASN A 338 -3.66 14.47 -7.91
CA ASN A 338 -4.58 14.80 -9.00
C ASN A 338 -5.33 13.59 -9.58
N SER A 339 -5.09 12.38 -9.06
CA SER A 339 -5.79 11.19 -9.52
C SER A 339 -7.24 11.21 -9.02
N ASN A 340 -8.17 11.65 -9.86
CA ASN A 340 -9.63 11.64 -9.61
C ASN A 340 -10.24 10.22 -9.49
N SER A 341 -9.45 9.19 -9.19
CA SER A 341 -9.83 7.78 -9.38
C SER A 341 -10.41 7.10 -8.14
N VAL A 342 -10.61 7.79 -7.02
CA VAL A 342 -11.18 7.16 -5.81
C VAL A 342 -12.51 7.82 -5.47
N ARG A 343 -13.60 7.10 -5.74
CA ARG A 343 -14.92 7.40 -5.16
C ARG A 343 -14.89 7.10 -3.66
N ASP A 344 -15.71 7.83 -2.92
CA ASP A 344 -15.76 7.81 -1.45
C ASP A 344 -15.73 6.37 -0.87
N ALA A 345 -14.82 6.17 0.07
CA ALA A 345 -14.03 4.96 0.26
C ALA A 345 -14.68 3.88 1.16
N GLU A 346 -15.90 3.47 0.84
CA GLU A 346 -16.55 2.39 1.58
C GLU A 346 -16.31 1.00 0.96
N ARG A 347 -16.13 0.90 -0.36
CA ARG A 347 -15.78 -0.36 -1.05
C ARG A 347 -14.85 -0.10 -2.22
N ILE A 348 -13.64 -0.66 -2.17
CA ILE A 348 -12.69 -0.60 -3.28
C ILE A 348 -12.72 -1.94 -4.01
N THR A 349 -12.99 -1.89 -5.31
CA THR A 349 -13.03 -3.08 -6.16
C THR A 349 -11.62 -3.59 -6.49
N ALA A 350 -11.53 -4.84 -6.93
CA ALA A 350 -10.26 -5.44 -7.30
C ALA A 350 -9.58 -4.71 -8.49
N GLU A 351 -10.36 -4.22 -9.45
CA GLU A 351 -9.85 -3.49 -10.61
C GLU A 351 -9.32 -2.09 -10.25
N GLU A 352 -9.97 -1.38 -9.32
CA GLU A 352 -9.47 -0.09 -8.83
C GLU A 352 -8.12 -0.25 -8.12
N ILE A 353 -7.96 -1.31 -7.31
CA ILE A 353 -6.67 -1.60 -6.67
C ILE A 353 -5.58 -1.90 -7.72
N ARG A 354 -5.91 -2.54 -8.84
CA ARG A 354 -4.95 -2.74 -9.94
C ARG A 354 -4.56 -1.45 -10.59
N PHE A 355 -5.53 -0.62 -10.91
CA PHE A 355 -5.29 0.67 -11.53
C PHE A 355 -4.36 1.51 -10.66
N ILE A 356 -4.64 1.57 -9.35
CA ILE A 356 -3.83 2.30 -8.38
C ILE A 356 -2.45 1.65 -8.21
N ALA A 357 -2.37 0.31 -8.12
CA ALA A 357 -1.09 -0.40 -8.03
C ALA A 357 -0.21 -0.13 -9.26
N ASN A 358 -0.78 -0.15 -10.47
CA ASN A 358 -0.07 0.18 -11.70
C ASN A 358 0.37 1.64 -11.73
N GLU A 359 -0.44 2.56 -11.20
CA GLU A 359 -0.08 3.97 -11.07
C GLU A 359 1.09 4.16 -10.09
N LEU A 360 1.05 3.50 -8.92
CA LEU A 360 2.13 3.50 -7.93
C LEU A 360 3.42 2.87 -8.49
N GLU A 361 3.29 1.76 -9.21
CA GLU A 361 4.41 1.05 -9.81
C GLU A 361 5.09 1.88 -10.90
N SER A 362 4.30 2.50 -11.78
CA SER A 362 4.77 3.37 -12.86
C SER A 362 5.40 4.66 -12.31
N ALA A 363 4.79 5.29 -11.31
CA ALA A 363 5.26 6.54 -10.74
C ALA A 363 6.56 6.38 -9.92
N PHE A 364 6.72 5.25 -9.22
CA PHE A 364 7.82 5.04 -8.27
C PHE A 364 8.73 3.85 -8.61
N GLY A 365 8.72 3.40 -9.87
CA GLY A 365 9.74 2.51 -10.44
C GLY A 365 9.93 1.18 -9.70
N GLY A 366 8.85 0.52 -9.28
CA GLY A 366 8.95 -0.77 -8.58
C GLY A 366 8.69 -0.72 -7.07
N LEU A 367 8.35 0.44 -6.52
CA LEU A 367 8.08 0.60 -5.09
C LEU A 367 6.97 -0.34 -4.60
N TYR A 368 5.86 -0.45 -5.34
CA TYR A 368 4.73 -1.28 -4.92
C TYR A 368 5.12 -2.75 -4.91
N SER A 369 5.74 -3.25 -5.99
CA SER A 369 6.24 -4.63 -6.06
C SER A 369 7.20 -4.94 -4.91
N ARG A 370 8.16 -4.05 -4.63
CA ARG A 370 9.11 -4.26 -3.53
C ARG A 370 8.40 -4.26 -2.17
N LEU A 371 7.48 -3.33 -1.92
CA LEU A 371 6.72 -3.31 -0.68
C LEU A 371 5.81 -4.54 -0.55
N ALA A 372 5.27 -5.09 -1.65
CA ALA A 372 4.52 -6.34 -1.59
C ALA A 372 5.40 -7.50 -1.11
N THR A 373 6.62 -7.63 -1.64
CA THR A 373 7.56 -8.69 -1.26
C THR A 373 8.23 -8.48 0.10
N GLU A 374 8.58 -7.25 0.47
CA GLU A 374 9.28 -6.95 1.71
C GLU A 374 8.32 -6.67 2.87
N TRP A 375 7.14 -6.13 2.62
CA TRP A 375 6.22 -5.76 3.68
C TRP A 375 5.07 -6.77 3.80
N GLN A 376 4.26 -6.93 2.76
CA GLN A 376 3.06 -7.76 2.85
C GLN A 376 3.42 -9.23 3.07
N GLN A 377 4.40 -9.75 2.33
CA GLN A 377 4.89 -11.12 2.50
C GLN A 377 5.37 -11.37 3.93
N TYR A 378 6.28 -10.54 4.45
CA TYR A 378 6.79 -10.75 5.79
C TYR A 378 5.75 -10.51 6.89
N GLU A 379 4.73 -9.67 6.68
CA GLU A 379 3.60 -9.57 7.63
C GLU A 379 2.72 -10.82 7.59
N ALA A 380 2.38 -11.32 6.40
CA ALA A 380 1.58 -12.52 6.25
C ALA A 380 2.31 -13.73 6.85
N GLU A 381 3.59 -13.91 6.54
CA GLU A 381 4.44 -14.96 7.13
C GLU A 381 4.50 -14.87 8.65
N TYR A 382 4.67 -13.66 9.20
CA TYR A 382 4.72 -13.48 10.65
C TYR A 382 3.39 -13.83 11.32
N VAL A 383 2.27 -13.39 10.74
CA VAL A 383 0.92 -13.68 11.26
C VAL A 383 0.67 -15.18 11.26
N VAL A 384 0.91 -15.84 10.13
CA VAL A 384 0.70 -17.28 9.97
C VAL A 384 1.65 -18.08 10.89
N TYR A 385 2.93 -17.75 10.94
CA TYR A 385 3.89 -18.46 11.81
C TYR A 385 3.63 -18.22 13.30
N SER A 386 3.06 -17.07 13.67
CA SER A 386 2.67 -16.80 15.05
C SER A 386 1.43 -17.57 15.49
N MET A 387 0.70 -18.23 14.58
CA MET A 387 -0.43 -19.08 14.92
C MET A 387 0.03 -20.41 15.48
N ASP A 388 -0.72 -20.92 16.44
CA ASP A 388 -0.60 -22.29 16.89
C ASP A 388 -1.41 -23.18 15.93
N PHE A 389 -0.79 -23.61 14.83
CA PHE A 389 -1.39 -24.49 13.82
C PHE A 389 -1.97 -25.77 14.42
N ALA A 390 -1.42 -26.25 15.55
CA ALA A 390 -1.92 -27.44 16.22
C ALA A 390 -3.28 -27.20 16.91
N LYS A 391 -3.56 -25.97 17.36
CA LYS A 391 -4.85 -25.60 17.98
C LYS A 391 -5.89 -25.11 16.97
N GLU A 392 -5.47 -24.43 15.91
CA GLU A 392 -6.38 -23.79 14.95
C GLU A 392 -6.66 -24.64 13.69
N VAL A 393 -5.75 -25.57 13.33
CA VAL A 393 -5.76 -26.26 12.01
C VAL A 393 -5.48 -27.76 12.10
N GLY A 394 -5.49 -28.34 13.30
CA GLY A 394 -5.41 -29.80 13.45
C GLY A 394 -4.09 -30.44 12.99
N GLY A 395 -2.94 -29.79 13.20
CA GLY A 395 -1.63 -30.46 13.20
C GLY A 395 -0.94 -30.65 11.84
N ALA A 396 -1.32 -29.91 10.79
CA ALA A 396 -0.57 -29.90 9.54
C ALA A 396 0.68 -29.00 9.63
N VAL A 397 1.82 -29.57 9.21
CA VAL A 397 3.18 -29.05 9.37
C VAL A 397 3.42 -27.77 8.55
N ASN A 398 4.13 -26.79 9.14
CA ASN A 398 4.55 -25.49 8.59
C ASN A 398 5.26 -25.50 7.21
N ASP A 399 5.56 -26.67 6.63
CA ASP A 399 6.22 -26.82 5.31
C ASP A 399 5.26 -27.27 4.19
N VAL A 400 3.99 -27.52 4.51
CA VAL A 400 2.97 -27.93 3.52
C VAL A 400 2.39 -26.74 2.76
N PHE A 401 2.41 -25.56 3.39
CA PHE A 401 1.72 -24.37 2.91
C PHE A 401 2.68 -23.26 2.50
N GLU A 402 2.40 -22.64 1.35
CA GLU A 402 2.99 -21.39 0.89
C GLU A 402 2.00 -20.24 1.07
N ILE A 403 2.51 -19.04 1.38
CA ILE A 403 1.69 -17.83 1.49
C ILE A 403 1.86 -17.05 0.19
N LEU A 404 0.76 -16.78 -0.48
CA LEU A 404 0.69 -16.02 -1.72
C LEU A 404 -0.01 -14.70 -1.45
N ILE A 405 0.57 -13.58 -1.89
CA ILE A 405 -0.01 -12.26 -1.68
C ILE A 405 -1.06 -11.97 -2.74
N THR A 406 -2.32 -11.87 -2.33
CA THR A 406 -3.51 -11.65 -3.17
C THR A 406 -3.60 -10.22 -3.72
N THR A 407 -2.90 -9.27 -3.11
CA THR A 407 -2.82 -7.88 -3.56
C THR A 407 -1.60 -7.61 -4.45
N GLY A 408 -0.67 -8.55 -4.59
CA GLY A 408 0.50 -8.38 -5.46
C GLY A 408 0.11 -8.32 -6.94
N LEU A 409 0.92 -7.67 -7.77
CA LEU A 409 0.74 -7.64 -9.23
C LEU A 409 0.56 -9.06 -9.82
N GLU A 410 1.22 -10.06 -9.24
CA GLU A 410 1.16 -11.46 -9.67
C GLU A 410 -0.15 -12.19 -9.32
N SER A 411 -0.75 -11.97 -8.15
CA SER A 411 -2.06 -12.56 -7.84
C SER A 411 -3.20 -11.83 -8.55
N LEU A 412 -3.00 -10.54 -8.84
CA LEU A 412 -3.90 -9.76 -9.69
C LEU A 412 -3.84 -10.28 -11.13
N SER A 413 -2.68 -10.74 -11.62
CA SER A 413 -2.58 -11.47 -12.89
C SER A 413 -3.47 -12.72 -12.93
N ARG A 414 -3.67 -13.44 -11.80
CA ARG A 414 -4.57 -14.60 -11.74
C ARG A 414 -6.05 -14.26 -11.97
N GLN A 415 -6.56 -13.11 -11.53
CA GLN A 415 -7.92 -12.68 -11.95
C GLN A 415 -7.91 -11.99 -13.33
N GLY A 416 -6.73 -11.56 -13.80
CA GLY A 416 -6.49 -11.26 -15.22
C GLY A 416 -6.67 -12.51 -16.10
N GLN A 417 -6.42 -13.72 -15.60
CA GLN A 417 -6.72 -14.94 -16.34
C GLN A 417 -8.20 -15.06 -16.71
N LEU A 418 -9.14 -14.61 -15.86
CA LEU A 418 -10.56 -14.60 -16.22
C LEU A 418 -10.86 -13.59 -17.33
N ALA A 419 -10.20 -12.42 -17.29
CA ALA A 419 -10.29 -11.44 -18.38
C ALA A 419 -9.69 -12.00 -19.68
N ASN A 420 -8.57 -12.71 -19.60
CA ASN A 420 -7.92 -13.39 -20.72
C ASN A 420 -8.77 -14.54 -21.27
N VAL A 421 -9.44 -15.32 -20.41
CA VAL A 421 -10.43 -16.34 -20.82
C VAL A 421 -11.58 -15.67 -21.55
N ARG A 422 -12.13 -14.57 -21.03
CA ARG A 422 -13.20 -13.82 -21.70
C ARG A 422 -12.75 -13.24 -23.03
N ALA A 423 -11.53 -12.69 -23.11
CA ALA A 423 -10.95 -12.19 -24.35
C ALA A 423 -10.73 -13.31 -25.37
N ALA A 424 -10.20 -14.46 -24.94
CA ALA A 424 -10.04 -15.65 -25.78
C ALA A 424 -11.38 -16.17 -26.31
N ILE A 425 -12.43 -16.17 -25.49
CA ILE A 425 -13.78 -16.53 -25.91
C ILE A 425 -14.33 -15.51 -26.91
N ALA A 426 -14.12 -14.21 -26.69
CA ALA A 426 -14.54 -13.17 -27.62
C ALA A 426 -13.84 -13.30 -28.99
N ASP A 427 -12.53 -13.56 -29.00
CA ASP A 427 -11.77 -13.81 -30.24
C ASP A 427 -12.26 -15.07 -30.96
N LEU A 428 -12.68 -16.10 -30.23
CA LEU A 428 -13.32 -17.28 -30.81
C LEU A 428 -14.69 -16.96 -31.42
N GLN A 429 -15.48 -16.10 -30.79
CA GLN A 429 -16.77 -15.64 -31.36
C GLN A 429 -16.56 -14.84 -32.64
N MET A 430 -15.45 -14.10 -32.78
CA MET A 430 -15.13 -13.40 -34.02
C MET A 430 -14.92 -14.35 -35.21
N LEU A 431 -14.58 -15.63 -34.98
CA LEU A 431 -14.51 -16.64 -36.03
C LEU A 431 -15.88 -16.93 -36.65
N GLU A 432 -16.98 -16.70 -35.93
CA GLU A 432 -18.33 -16.88 -36.46
C GLU A 432 -18.70 -15.81 -37.48
N ALA A 433 -18.07 -14.63 -37.42
CA ALA A 433 -18.25 -13.56 -38.40
C ALA A 433 -17.44 -13.76 -39.70
N VAL A 434 -16.58 -14.78 -39.76
CA VAL A 434 -15.82 -15.11 -40.97
C VAL A 434 -16.71 -15.90 -41.93
N PRO A 435 -16.75 -15.55 -43.24
CA PRO A 435 -17.53 -16.28 -44.23
C PRO A 435 -17.30 -17.80 -44.20
N GLU A 436 -18.39 -18.57 -44.33
CA GLU A 436 -18.43 -20.04 -44.23
C GLU A 436 -17.35 -20.73 -45.09
N GLU A 437 -17.11 -20.20 -46.29
CA GLU A 437 -16.13 -20.70 -47.27
C GLU A 437 -14.72 -20.70 -46.69
N VAL A 438 -14.33 -19.63 -46.01
CA VAL A 438 -13.00 -19.49 -45.38
C VAL A 438 -12.97 -20.27 -44.07
N ARG A 439 -14.06 -20.23 -43.28
CA ARG A 439 -14.18 -20.95 -42.01
C ARG A 439 -14.01 -22.46 -42.17
N SER A 440 -14.52 -23.03 -43.26
CA SER A 440 -14.42 -24.47 -43.57
C SER A 440 -12.97 -24.97 -43.78
N THR A 441 -12.04 -24.06 -44.06
CA THR A 441 -10.61 -24.39 -44.25
C THR A 441 -9.81 -24.38 -42.95
N ILE A 442 -10.38 -23.84 -41.86
CA ILE A 442 -9.72 -23.67 -40.57
C ILE A 442 -10.05 -24.85 -39.67
N ASN A 443 -9.03 -25.47 -39.07
CA ASN A 443 -9.25 -26.46 -38.01
C ASN A 443 -9.64 -25.73 -36.70
N PRO A 444 -10.89 -25.88 -36.21
CA PRO A 444 -11.37 -25.12 -35.07
C PRO A 444 -10.58 -25.41 -33.78
N MET A 445 -10.10 -26.63 -33.63
CA MET A 445 -9.39 -27.07 -32.42
C MET A 445 -7.96 -26.51 -32.35
N LYS A 446 -7.27 -26.44 -33.49
CA LYS A 446 -5.96 -25.81 -33.57
C LYS A 446 -6.06 -24.29 -33.41
N PHE A 447 -7.11 -23.68 -33.97
CA PHE A 447 -7.38 -22.26 -33.80
C PHE A 447 -7.71 -21.91 -32.34
N ALA A 448 -8.58 -22.67 -31.68
CA ALA A 448 -8.89 -22.49 -30.27
C ALA A 448 -7.65 -22.67 -29.39
N SER A 449 -6.86 -23.73 -29.61
CA SER A 449 -5.59 -23.91 -28.91
C SER A 449 -4.64 -22.73 -29.12
N PHE A 450 -4.55 -22.19 -30.34
CA PHE A 450 -3.75 -21.01 -30.65
C PHE A 450 -4.26 -19.76 -29.92
N VAL A 451 -5.56 -19.47 -29.97
CA VAL A 451 -6.16 -18.30 -29.30
C VAL A 451 -5.96 -18.38 -27.78
N PHE A 452 -6.32 -19.51 -27.16
CA PHE A 452 -6.15 -19.70 -25.72
C PHE A 452 -4.68 -19.61 -25.27
N THR A 453 -3.75 -20.17 -26.06
CA THR A 453 -2.31 -20.10 -25.76
C THR A 453 -1.79 -18.65 -25.83
N ASN A 454 -2.21 -17.87 -26.83
CA ASN A 454 -1.79 -16.47 -26.96
C ASN A 454 -2.38 -15.55 -25.87
N HIS A 455 -3.51 -15.93 -25.29
CA HIS A 455 -4.08 -15.28 -24.09
C HIS A 455 -3.48 -15.81 -22.77
N ALA A 456 -2.46 -16.65 -22.83
CA ALA A 456 -1.82 -17.31 -21.68
C ALA A 456 -2.80 -18.12 -20.82
N VAL A 457 -3.82 -18.71 -21.44
CA VAL A 457 -4.81 -19.59 -20.82
C VAL A 457 -4.51 -21.03 -21.22
N LYS A 458 -4.49 -21.95 -20.24
CA LYS A 458 -4.26 -23.37 -20.50
C LYS A 458 -5.50 -24.01 -21.10
N PHE A 459 -5.53 -24.13 -22.42
CA PHE A 459 -6.63 -24.74 -23.15
C PHE A 459 -6.97 -26.17 -22.69
N VAL A 460 -5.96 -26.95 -22.28
CA VAL A 460 -6.09 -28.34 -21.82
C VAL A 460 -6.99 -28.47 -20.58
N GLU A 461 -7.05 -27.44 -19.72
CA GLU A 461 -7.89 -27.46 -18.51
C GLU A 461 -9.40 -27.37 -18.85
N PHE A 462 -9.75 -26.98 -20.08
CA PHE A 462 -11.13 -26.85 -20.56
C PHE A 462 -11.53 -27.96 -21.56
N MET A 463 -10.60 -28.87 -21.89
CA MET A 463 -10.87 -29.97 -22.79
C MET A 463 -11.43 -31.17 -22.04
N PHE A 464 -12.44 -31.82 -22.61
CA PHE A 464 -12.82 -33.17 -22.20
C PHE A 464 -11.63 -34.12 -22.34
N THR A 465 -11.51 -35.06 -21.41
CA THR A 465 -10.54 -36.15 -21.50
C THR A 465 -10.83 -37.03 -22.72
N GLN A 466 -9.85 -37.81 -23.18
CA GLN A 466 -10.05 -38.68 -24.36
C GLN A 466 -11.17 -39.71 -24.17
N ASP A 467 -11.41 -40.14 -22.93
CA ASP A 467 -12.47 -41.10 -22.61
C ASP A 467 -13.85 -40.42 -22.55
N GLU A 468 -13.93 -39.21 -21.98
CA GLU A 468 -15.16 -38.40 -22.02
C GLU A 468 -15.54 -37.98 -23.44
N MET A 469 -14.54 -37.68 -24.29
CA MET A 469 -14.77 -37.38 -25.71
C MET A 469 -15.36 -38.57 -26.47
N LYS A 470 -14.90 -39.80 -26.19
CA LYS A 470 -15.44 -41.02 -26.83
C LYS A 470 -16.89 -41.26 -26.39
N GLN A 471 -17.17 -41.19 -25.09
CA GLN A 471 -18.53 -41.31 -24.56
C GLN A 471 -19.48 -40.24 -25.11
N ASN A 472 -19.04 -38.98 -25.16
CA ASN A 472 -19.85 -37.91 -25.75
C ASN A 472 -20.08 -38.11 -27.25
N SER A 473 -19.09 -38.64 -27.98
CA SER A 473 -19.27 -38.97 -29.40
C SER A 473 -20.25 -40.11 -29.62
N GLU A 474 -20.22 -41.14 -28.76
CA GLU A 474 -21.12 -42.29 -28.82
C GLU A 474 -22.55 -41.89 -28.45
N GLN A 475 -22.72 -41.04 -27.44
CA GLN A 475 -24.01 -40.47 -27.07
C GLN A 475 -24.57 -39.55 -28.16
N ALA A 476 -23.74 -38.68 -28.74
CA ALA A 476 -24.16 -37.81 -29.85
C ALA A 476 -24.56 -38.63 -31.07
N MET A 477 -23.84 -39.72 -31.38
CA MET A 477 -24.14 -40.60 -32.49
C MET A 477 -25.44 -41.40 -32.25
N GLN A 478 -25.70 -41.83 -31.01
CA GLN A 478 -26.99 -42.42 -30.63
C GLN A 478 -28.15 -41.42 -30.72
N GLN A 479 -27.93 -40.17 -30.29
CA GLN A 479 -28.95 -39.11 -30.41
C GLN A 479 -29.24 -38.77 -31.87
N GLN A 480 -28.21 -38.73 -32.72
CA GLN A 480 -28.35 -38.45 -34.14
C GLN A 480 -29.02 -39.61 -34.88
N GLN A 481 -28.76 -40.87 -34.48
CA GLN A 481 -29.49 -42.04 -34.98
C GLN A 481 -30.94 -42.07 -34.50
N GLN A 482 -31.24 -41.63 -33.27
CA GLN A 482 -32.62 -41.48 -32.81
C GLN A 482 -33.37 -40.38 -33.56
N LEU A 483 -32.74 -39.22 -33.81
CA LEU A 483 -33.33 -38.13 -34.60
C LEU A 483 -33.55 -38.52 -36.07
N ALA A 484 -32.61 -39.26 -36.68
CA ALA A 484 -32.78 -39.80 -38.02
C ALA A 484 -33.86 -40.89 -38.10
N GLY A 485 -34.00 -41.72 -37.05
CA GLY A 485 -35.07 -42.71 -36.93
C GLY A 485 -36.46 -42.09 -36.80
N ILE A 486 -36.59 -41.00 -36.03
CA ILE A 486 -37.85 -40.25 -35.88
C ILE A 486 -38.24 -39.54 -37.19
N GLN A 487 -37.28 -39.02 -37.96
CA GLN A 487 -37.55 -38.42 -39.29
C GLN A 487 -37.88 -39.46 -40.36
N ALA A 488 -37.28 -40.66 -40.31
CA ALA A 488 -37.62 -41.76 -41.20
C ALA A 488 -39.05 -42.30 -40.92
N ASP A 489 -39.43 -42.46 -39.65
CA ASP A 489 -40.79 -42.89 -39.27
C ASP A 489 -41.86 -41.84 -39.62
N ALA A 490 -41.53 -40.55 -39.54
CA ALA A 490 -42.43 -39.48 -39.98
C ALA A 490 -42.70 -39.52 -41.50
N ASN A 491 -41.67 -39.76 -42.32
CA ASN A 491 -41.80 -39.87 -43.77
C ASN A 491 -42.54 -41.15 -44.23
N VAL A 492 -42.40 -42.26 -43.49
CA VAL A 492 -43.15 -43.50 -43.79
C VAL A 492 -44.63 -43.37 -43.43
N ARG A 493 -44.97 -42.70 -42.31
CA ARG A 493 -46.37 -42.39 -41.94
C ARG A 493 -47.04 -41.43 -42.93
N GLN A 494 -46.29 -40.47 -43.46
CA GLN A 494 -46.82 -39.53 -44.46
C GLN A 494 -47.13 -40.23 -45.80
N LYS A 495 -46.24 -41.11 -46.27
CA LYS A 495 -46.49 -41.91 -47.49
C LYS A 495 -47.56 -43.00 -47.32
N ALA A 496 -47.67 -43.60 -46.13
CA ALA A 496 -48.75 -44.54 -45.83
C ALA A 496 -50.13 -43.86 -45.73
N GLY A 497 -50.17 -42.61 -45.25
CA GLY A 497 -51.38 -41.78 -45.27
C GLY A 497 -51.82 -41.38 -46.69
N GLU A 498 -50.87 -41.09 -47.58
CA GLU A 498 -51.17 -40.78 -48.99
C GLU A 498 -51.66 -42.01 -49.78
N ALA A 499 -51.16 -43.22 -49.45
CA ALA A 499 -51.62 -44.46 -50.07
C ALA A 499 -53.03 -44.88 -49.61
N ALA A 500 -53.38 -44.64 -48.34
CA ALA A 500 -54.70 -44.95 -47.80
C ALA A 500 -55.81 -44.03 -48.34
N VAL A 501 -55.48 -42.80 -48.75
CA VAL A 501 -56.44 -41.86 -49.37
C VAL A 501 -56.63 -42.16 -50.87
N ALA A 502 -55.67 -42.83 -51.52
CA ALA A 502 -55.76 -43.23 -52.93
C ALA A 502 -56.54 -44.53 -53.18
N GLU A 503 -56.78 -45.36 -52.15
CA GLU A 503 -57.62 -46.58 -52.26
C GLU A 503 -59.11 -46.33 -51.93
N GLU A 504 -59.48 -45.13 -51.45
CA GLU A 504 -60.88 -44.73 -51.18
C GLU A 504 -61.44 -43.66 -52.15
N SER A 505 -60.81 -43.45 -53.32
CA SER A 505 -61.29 -42.54 -54.37
C SER A 505 -61.67 -43.23 -55.69
#